data_AF-A0AA85AVJ3-F1
#
_entry.id   AF-A0AA85AVJ3-F1
#
_cell.length_a   1.000
_cell.length_b   1.000
_cell.length_c   1.000
_cell.angle_alpha   90.00
_cell.angle_beta   90.00
_cell.angle_gamma   90.00
#
_symmetry.space_group_name_H-M   'P 1'
#
loop_
_entity.id
_entity.type
_entity.pdbx_description
1 polymer ?
#
loop_
_entity_poly.entity_id
_entity_poly.type
_entity_poly.pdbx_seq_one_letter_code
_entity_poly.pdbx_strand_id
1 'polypeptide(L)'
;MIPFKTTMEKKIDELKKRFEELDKDKDGSVTLKEFKEELLVQGFPESLASKFMVKFDHDNDGKITLDEFVKTLLSTDDNAASPKAE
;
A
#
# COMPACT_ATOMS: atom_id res chain seq x y z
N MET A 1 -29.82 5.95 -8.15
CA MET A 1 -28.75 6.58 -7.36
C MET A 1 -27.92 5.46 -6.74
N ILE A 2 -26.75 5.16 -7.29
CA ILE A 2 -25.87 4.13 -6.73
C ILE A 2 -25.16 4.79 -5.53
N PRO A 3 -25.20 4.21 -4.32
CA PRO A 3 -24.59 4.84 -3.14
C PRO A 3 -23.07 4.79 -3.26
N PHE A 4 -22.45 5.95 -3.51
CA PHE A 4 -20.99 6.12 -3.59
C PHE A 4 -20.26 5.61 -2.32
N LYS A 5 -20.98 5.54 -1.19
CA LYS A 5 -20.48 5.09 0.11
C LYS A 5 -20.04 3.62 0.12
N THR A 6 -20.76 2.74 -0.58
CA THR A 6 -20.53 1.28 -0.52
C THR A 6 -19.25 0.84 -1.25
N THR A 7 -18.80 1.59 -2.26
CA THR A 7 -17.60 1.24 -3.04
C THR A 7 -16.30 1.53 -2.27
N MET A 8 -16.26 2.62 -1.51
CA MET A 8 -15.09 2.94 -0.68
C MET A 8 -14.96 1.98 0.51
N GLU A 9 -16.05 1.63 1.18
CA GLU A 9 -16.01 0.68 2.31
C GLU A 9 -15.46 -0.69 1.90
N LYS A 10 -15.85 -1.20 0.72
CA LYS A 10 -15.29 -2.45 0.18
C LYS A 10 -13.82 -2.35 -0.19
N LYS A 11 -13.40 -1.24 -0.79
CA LYS A 11 -11.98 -1.02 -1.11
C LYS A 11 -11.16 -0.96 0.17
N ILE A 12 -11.62 -0.23 1.17
CA ILE A 12 -10.92 -0.14 2.46
C ILE A 12 -10.79 -1.52 3.12
N ASP A 13 -11.81 -2.38 3.07
CA ASP A 13 -11.72 -3.75 3.61
C ASP A 13 -10.66 -4.61 2.89
N GLU A 14 -10.65 -4.59 1.56
CA GLU A 14 -9.67 -5.32 0.74
C GLU A 14 -8.25 -4.80 0.97
N LEU A 15 -8.09 -3.48 1.06
CA LEU A 15 -6.81 -2.84 1.34
C LEU A 15 -6.31 -3.17 2.74
N LYS A 16 -7.22 -3.17 3.71
CA LYS A 16 -6.91 -3.52 5.10
C LYS A 16 -6.47 -4.98 5.23
N LYS A 17 -7.13 -5.91 4.55
CA LYS A 17 -6.68 -7.31 4.52
C LYS A 17 -5.29 -7.46 3.95
N ARG A 18 -5.02 -6.86 2.79
CA ARG A 18 -3.66 -6.89 2.21
C ARG A 18 -2.64 -6.25 3.13
N PHE A 19 -3.01 -5.17 3.80
CA PHE A 19 -2.15 -4.50 4.75
C PHE A 19 -1.85 -5.41 5.96
N GLU A 20 -2.85 -6.07 6.53
CA GLU A 20 -2.68 -7.03 7.63
C GLU A 20 -1.85 -8.27 7.24
N GLU A 21 -1.77 -8.62 5.96
CA GLU A 21 -0.88 -9.69 5.49
C GLU A 21 0.59 -9.25 5.44
N LEU A 22 0.84 -7.95 5.26
CA LEU A 22 2.19 -7.36 5.22
C LEU A 22 2.67 -6.92 6.62
N ASP A 23 1.73 -6.49 7.46
CA ASP A 23 1.92 -6.01 8.83
C ASP A 23 2.08 -7.20 9.79
N LYS A 24 3.33 -7.60 10.03
CA LYS A 24 3.66 -8.81 10.81
C LYS A 24 3.38 -8.60 12.29
N ASP A 25 3.69 -7.42 12.79
CA ASP A 25 3.52 -7.07 14.19
C ASP A 25 2.13 -6.50 14.50
N LYS A 26 1.33 -6.21 13.48
CA LYS A 26 -0.04 -5.68 13.57
C LYS A 26 -0.09 -4.34 14.29
N ASP A 27 0.95 -3.52 14.14
CA ASP A 27 1.02 -2.18 14.72
C ASP A 27 0.22 -1.15 13.90
N GLY A 28 -0.30 -1.54 12.72
CA GLY A 28 -1.03 -0.65 11.83
C GLY A 28 -0.11 0.17 10.92
N SER A 29 1.18 -0.20 10.87
CA SER A 29 2.20 0.38 9.99
C SER A 29 3.09 -0.72 9.46
N VAL A 30 3.36 -0.74 8.15
CA VAL A 30 4.29 -1.70 7.54
C VAL A 30 5.63 -1.03 7.40
N THR A 31 6.60 -1.43 8.22
CA THR A 31 7.96 -0.89 8.13
C THR A 31 8.70 -1.43 6.91
N LEU A 32 9.71 -0.69 6.44
CA LEU A 32 10.59 -1.18 5.36
C LEU A 32 11.19 -2.55 5.69
N LYS A 33 11.44 -2.80 6.97
CA LYS A 33 12.02 -4.06 7.44
C LYS A 33 11.03 -5.21 7.24
N GLU A 34 9.80 -5.07 7.71
CA GLU A 34 8.76 -6.09 7.55
C GLU A 34 8.43 -6.32 6.07
N PHE A 35 8.37 -5.25 5.28
CA PHE A 35 8.13 -5.36 3.85
C PHE A 35 9.27 -6.10 3.13
N LYS A 36 10.54 -5.88 3.53
CA LYS A 36 11.68 -6.63 3.02
C LYS A 36 11.63 -8.10 3.41
N GLU A 37 11.32 -8.40 4.68
CA GLU A 37 11.19 -9.77 5.17
C GLU A 37 10.09 -10.51 4.41
N GLU A 38 8.94 -9.89 4.20
CA GLU A 38 7.83 -10.47 3.44
C GLU A 38 8.19 -10.69 1.96
N LEU A 39 8.86 -9.73 1.32
CA LEU A 39 9.34 -9.89 -0.06
C LEU A 39 10.37 -11.01 -0.18
N LEU A 40 11.29 -11.14 0.78
CA LEU A 40 12.25 -12.24 0.84
C LEU A 40 11.54 -13.59 0.99
N VAL A 41 10.52 -13.68 1.85
CA VAL A 41 9.69 -14.89 2.03
C VAL A 41 9.00 -15.27 0.73
N GLN A 42 8.53 -14.29 -0.04
CA GLN A 42 7.91 -14.50 -1.35
C GLN A 42 8.93 -14.72 -2.48
N GLY A 43 10.24 -14.65 -2.21
CA GLY A 43 11.31 -14.86 -3.19
C GLY A 43 11.61 -13.63 -4.07
N PHE A 44 11.15 -12.45 -3.68
CA PHE A 44 11.45 -11.18 -4.34
C PHE A 44 12.70 -10.50 -3.75
N PRO A 45 13.41 -9.69 -4.55
CA PRO A 45 14.60 -8.98 -4.09
C PRO A 45 14.24 -7.78 -3.19
N GLU A 46 15.04 -7.56 -2.14
CA GLU A 46 14.89 -6.44 -1.20
C GLU A 46 14.94 -5.06 -1.88
N SER A 47 15.59 -4.94 -3.04
CA SER A 47 15.62 -3.70 -3.81
C SER A 47 14.24 -3.29 -4.31
N LEU A 48 13.32 -4.25 -4.47
CA LEU A 48 11.92 -3.99 -4.77
C LEU A 48 11.23 -3.31 -3.58
N ALA A 49 11.54 -3.74 -2.35
CA ALA A 49 10.99 -3.17 -1.13
C ALA A 49 11.23 -1.66 -1.07
N SER A 50 12.47 -1.23 -1.30
CA SER A 50 12.83 0.20 -1.28
C SER A 50 12.10 1.00 -2.37
N LYS A 51 11.89 0.44 -3.56
CA LYS A 51 11.16 1.10 -4.65
C LYS A 51 9.67 1.28 -4.33
N PHE A 52 9.07 0.26 -3.72
CA PHE A 52 7.69 0.35 -3.24
C PHE A 52 7.59 1.34 -2.08
N MET A 53 8.55 1.30 -1.15
CA MET A 53 8.62 2.24 -0.04
C MET A 53 8.54 3.68 -0.52
N VAL A 54 9.44 4.11 -1.39
CA VAL A 54 9.47 5.49 -1.92
C VAL A 54 8.19 5.89 -2.64
N LYS A 55 7.41 4.91 -3.14
CA LYS A 55 6.16 5.17 -3.87
C LYS A 55 4.93 5.28 -2.96
N PHE A 56 4.96 4.64 -1.80
CA PHE A 56 3.83 4.59 -0.86
C PHE A 56 4.07 5.41 0.41
N ASP A 57 5.32 5.58 0.82
CA ASP A 57 5.78 6.39 1.95
C ASP A 57 5.85 7.86 1.50
N HIS A 58 4.76 8.60 1.73
CA HIS A 58 4.67 10.01 1.31
C HIS A 58 5.41 10.91 2.31
N ASP A 59 5.42 10.53 3.58
CA ASP A 59 6.11 11.29 4.64
C ASP A 59 7.61 10.96 4.73
N ASN A 60 8.07 9.92 4.02
CA ASN A 60 9.46 9.42 4.02
C ASN A 60 9.93 9.02 5.43
N ASP A 61 9.01 8.47 6.21
CA ASP A 61 9.23 8.09 7.60
C ASP A 61 9.76 6.64 7.73
N GLY A 62 9.79 5.89 6.61
CA GLY A 62 10.34 4.54 6.56
C GLY A 62 9.35 3.48 7.07
N LYS A 63 8.07 3.83 7.15
CA LYS A 63 6.92 2.92 7.32
C LYS A 63 5.77 3.38 6.43
N ILE A 64 4.93 2.45 6.01
CA ILE A 64 3.72 2.74 5.25
C ILE A 64 2.55 2.55 6.22
N THR A 65 1.87 3.64 6.53
CA THR A 65 0.67 3.56 7.38
C THR A 65 -0.56 3.17 6.56
N LEU A 66 -1.58 2.63 7.23
CA LEU A 66 -2.85 2.30 6.56
C LEU A 66 -3.49 3.53 5.88
N ASP A 67 -3.32 4.73 6.46
CA ASP A 67 -3.78 5.98 5.85
C ASP A 67 -3.05 6.25 4.52
N GLU A 68 -1.72 6.17 4.49
CA GLU A 68 -0.93 6.38 3.27
C GLU A 68 -1.21 5.33 2.19
N PHE A 69 -1.40 4.08 2.61
CA PHE A 69 -1.75 2.98 1.72
C PHE A 69 -3.13 3.20 1.06
N VAL A 70 -4.13 3.51 1.89
CA VAL A 70 -5.50 3.80 1.44
C VAL A 70 -5.52 5.07 0.58
N LYS A 71 -4.83 6.13 0.99
CA LYS A 71 -4.74 7.38 0.25
C LYS A 71 -4.08 7.20 -1.11
N THR A 72 -3.00 6.42 -1.18
CA THR A 72 -2.34 6.11 -2.46
C THR A 72 -3.29 5.34 -3.37
N LEU A 73 -3.94 4.29 -2.88
CA LEU A 73 -4.80 3.44 -3.71
C LEU A 73 -6.12 4.09 -4.10
N LEU A 74 -6.74 4.87 -3.20
CA LEU A 74 -7.92 5.68 -3.51
C LEU A 74 -7.59 6.82 -4.48
N SER A 75 -6.41 7.45 -4.36
CA SER A 75 -5.98 8.49 -5.30
C SER A 75 -5.63 7.93 -6.68
N THR A 76 -5.31 6.64 -6.76
CA THR A 76 -4.98 5.98 -8.03
C THR A 76 -6.25 5.55 -8.80
N ASP A 77 -7.40 5.46 -8.14
CA ASP A 77 -8.66 4.98 -8.73
C ASP A 77 -9.50 6.06 -9.45
N ASP A 78 -9.03 7.32 -9.50
CA ASP A 78 -9.58 8.35 -10.41
C ASP A 78 -8.74 8.50 -11.71
N ASN A 79 -7.68 7.70 -11.88
CA ASN A 79 -6.83 7.74 -13.07
C ASN A 79 -6.39 6.34 -13.54
N ALA A 80 -7.35 5.56 -14.03
CA ALA A 80 -7.05 4.49 -14.99
C ALA A 80 -6.84 5.07 -16.40
N ALA A 81 -5.90 6.01 -16.59
CA ALA A 81 -5.31 6.37 -17.88
C ALA A 81 -4.26 7.49 -17.73
N SER A 82 -3.00 7.14 -17.47
CA SER A 82 -1.87 7.91 -18.03
C SER A 82 -0.60 7.07 -18.07
N PRO A 83 -0.05 6.80 -19.27
CA PRO A 83 1.28 6.22 -19.42
C PRO A 83 2.30 7.27 -18.94
N LYS A 84 3.05 6.98 -17.88
CA LYS A 84 4.24 7.78 -17.57
C LYS A 84 5.40 7.24 -18.41
N ALA A 85 5.48 7.73 -19.63
CA ALA A 85 6.75 7.95 -20.31
C ALA A 85 7.15 9.39 -19.99
N GLU A 86 8.28 9.58 -19.32
CA GLU A 86 9.33 10.53 -19.71
C GLU A 86 10.64 10.17 -18.98
#